data_AF-A0A8J3VEN2-F1
#
_entry.id   AF-A0A8J3VEN2-F1
#
_cell.length_a   1.000
_cell.length_b   1.000
_cell.length_c   1.000
_cell.angle_alpha   90.00
_cell.angle_beta   90.00
_cell.angle_gamma   90.00
#
_symmetry.space_group_name_H-M   'P 1'
#
loop_
_entity.id
_entity.type
_entity.pdbx_description
1 polymer ?
#
loop_
_entity_poly.entity_id
_entity_poly.type
_entity_poly.pdbx_seq_one_letter_code
_entity_poly.pdbx_strand_id
1 'polypeptide(L)'
;MDIPVSLRESLHDPAFWARYTFAAEDGPGADRLGTLRELLDEDEDEEGDEEREDAFVVSFDVGGGHLVVLDIDNDLGSYELGIAAPGGADIASLGWDDLAHWHPFALRWPELDLICRAVSVLDPQLPHPGAPMALLCRFAAVFDGDDVDAAVAEVDAAYSALRPQDWEGYWPAGSDWLDRADFRGQQVVWHRDDAGNMWAEQDDDHDSDFYSTRVTPPDEGEHFPHARLRSLLAAAAITVATRSHP
;
A
#
# COMPACT_ATOMS: atom_id res chain seq x y z
N MET A 1 10.80 -14.25 3.75
CA MET A 1 11.13 -13.82 2.37
C MET A 1 11.53 -12.38 2.48
N ASP A 2 12.60 -12.01 1.79
CA ASP A 2 13.25 -10.73 2.04
C ASP A 2 12.93 -9.77 0.89
N ILE A 3 12.87 -8.48 1.20
CA ILE A 3 12.83 -7.42 0.19
C ILE A 3 14.02 -7.61 -0.77
N PRO A 4 13.81 -7.65 -2.10
CA PRO A 4 14.90 -7.73 -3.08
C PRO A 4 15.98 -6.67 -2.82
N VAL A 5 17.25 -7.01 -3.07
CA VAL A 5 18.36 -6.08 -2.76
C VAL A 5 18.21 -4.75 -3.51
N SER A 6 17.84 -4.81 -4.79
CA SER A 6 17.56 -3.63 -5.63
C SER A 6 16.44 -2.77 -5.07
N LEU A 7 15.33 -3.39 -4.62
CA LEU A 7 14.25 -2.65 -3.96
C LEU A 7 14.73 -2.05 -2.63
N ARG A 8 15.53 -2.75 -1.83
CA ARG A 8 16.05 -2.22 -0.55
C ARG A 8 16.90 -0.96 -0.76
N GLU A 9 17.71 -0.94 -1.81
CA GLU A 9 18.49 0.25 -2.19
C GLU A 9 17.55 1.38 -2.65
N SER A 10 16.55 1.06 -3.48
CA SER A 10 15.56 2.01 -3.99
C SER A 10 14.67 2.63 -2.90
N LEU A 11 14.39 1.90 -1.80
CA LEU A 11 13.63 2.45 -0.67
C LEU A 11 14.30 3.66 0.01
N HIS A 12 15.59 3.89 -0.23
CA HIS A 12 16.33 5.05 0.25
C HIS A 12 16.54 6.11 -0.84
N ASP A 13 16.04 5.90 -2.05
CA ASP A 13 16.17 6.81 -3.18
C ASP A 13 14.99 7.80 -3.24
N PRO A 14 15.23 9.12 -3.18
CA PRO A 14 14.19 10.12 -3.38
C PRO A 14 13.46 10.02 -4.72
N ALA A 15 14.13 9.62 -5.80
CA ALA A 15 13.53 9.48 -7.13
C ALA A 15 12.52 8.33 -7.17
N PHE A 16 12.88 7.19 -6.56
CA PHE A 16 11.94 6.07 -6.37
C PHE A 16 10.66 6.53 -5.69
N TRP A 17 10.76 7.29 -4.59
CA TRP A 17 9.58 7.74 -3.86
C TRP A 17 8.77 8.79 -4.63
N ALA A 18 9.43 9.68 -5.37
CA ALA A 18 8.74 10.66 -6.20
C ALA A 18 7.87 10.00 -7.27
N ARG A 19 8.42 9.00 -7.98
CA ARG A 19 7.67 8.18 -8.96
C ARG A 19 6.60 7.33 -8.27
N TYR A 20 7.00 6.58 -7.24
CA TYR A 20 6.08 5.72 -6.49
C TYR A 20 4.86 6.52 -6.05
N THR A 21 5.02 7.59 -5.29
CA THR A 21 3.90 8.39 -4.73
C THR A 21 3.16 9.28 -5.73
N PHE A 22 3.53 9.21 -7.01
CA PHE A 22 3.04 10.06 -8.09
C PHE A 22 3.35 11.55 -7.96
N ALA A 23 4.33 11.93 -7.14
CA ALA A 23 4.75 13.33 -7.05
C ALA A 23 5.42 13.80 -8.35
N ALA A 24 6.07 12.90 -9.10
CA ALA A 24 6.68 13.21 -10.40
C ALA A 24 5.63 13.61 -11.46
N GLU A 25 4.43 13.03 -11.37
CA GLU A 25 3.30 13.17 -12.27
C GLU A 25 2.31 14.26 -11.81
N ASP A 26 2.83 15.29 -11.12
CA ASP A 26 2.07 16.39 -10.52
C ASP A 26 1.02 15.97 -9.46
N GLY A 27 1.20 14.81 -8.82
CA GLY A 27 0.40 14.33 -7.69
C GLY A 27 0.74 14.97 -6.34
N PRO A 28 0.23 14.42 -5.22
CA PRO A 28 0.49 14.95 -3.88
C PRO A 28 1.99 15.06 -3.58
N GLY A 29 2.41 16.21 -3.04
CA GLY A 29 3.81 16.51 -2.72
C GLY A 29 4.66 16.99 -3.90
N ALA A 30 4.12 17.07 -5.13
CA ALA A 30 4.83 17.56 -6.32
C ALA A 30 5.41 18.97 -6.16
N ASP A 31 4.75 19.83 -5.39
CA ASP A 31 5.20 21.20 -5.08
C ASP A 31 6.50 21.24 -4.27
N ARG A 32 6.87 20.12 -3.63
CA ARG A 32 8.08 19.97 -2.80
C ARG A 32 9.24 19.29 -3.53
N LEU A 33 9.10 18.92 -4.80
CA LEU A 33 10.16 18.26 -5.59
C LEU A 33 11.44 19.11 -5.70
N GLY A 34 11.30 20.43 -5.87
CA GLY A 34 12.46 21.33 -6.02
C GLY A 34 13.37 20.90 -7.17
N THR A 35 14.67 20.76 -6.91
CA THR A 35 15.66 20.34 -7.93
C THR A 35 15.51 18.88 -8.36
N LEU A 36 14.76 18.06 -7.61
CA LEU A 36 14.49 16.66 -8.01
C LEU A 36 13.65 16.61 -9.29
N ARG A 37 12.81 17.63 -9.53
CA ARG A 37 11.98 17.70 -10.74
C ARG A 37 12.82 17.67 -12.03
N GLU A 38 13.88 18.47 -12.07
CA GLU A 38 14.79 18.52 -13.23
C GLU A 38 15.49 17.18 -13.47
N LEU A 39 15.87 16.45 -12.40
CA LEU A 39 16.50 15.13 -12.51
C LEU A 39 15.53 14.05 -13.00
N LEU A 40 14.27 14.13 -12.58
CA LEU A 40 13.23 13.20 -13.03
C LEU A 40 12.92 13.40 -14.52
N ASP A 41 12.86 14.66 -14.97
CA ASP A 41 12.65 15.01 -16.38
C ASP A 41 13.85 14.58 -17.27
N GLU A 42 15.08 14.69 -16.77
CA GLU A 42 16.30 14.27 -17.51
C GLU A 42 16.40 12.75 -17.69
N ASP A 43 15.97 11.95 -16.69
CA ASP A 43 15.92 10.49 -16.77
C ASP A 43 14.93 10.00 -17.85
N GLU A 44 13.88 10.77 -18.19
CA GLU A 44 12.91 10.42 -19.25
C GLU A 44 13.48 10.62 -20.67
N ASP A 45 14.44 11.54 -20.83
CA ASP A 45 14.99 11.95 -22.13
C ASP A 45 16.26 11.15 -22.55
N GLU A 46 16.91 10.44 -21.62
CA GLU A 46 18.05 9.57 -21.92
C GLU A 46 17.59 8.18 -22.42
N GLU A 47 17.33 8.06 -23.73
CA GLU A 47 17.24 6.76 -24.45
C GLU A 47 18.58 6.00 -24.41
N GLY A 48 19.03 5.56 -23.23
CA GLY A 48 20.35 4.96 -23.04
C GLY A 48 20.36 3.79 -22.07
N ASP A 49 20.06 2.58 -22.57
CA ASP A 49 20.53 1.21 -22.24
C ASP A 49 21.11 0.84 -20.84
N GLU A 50 20.97 1.64 -19.78
CA GLU A 50 21.07 1.18 -18.40
C GLU A 50 19.65 0.90 -17.92
N GLU A 51 19.14 -0.29 -18.26
CA GLU A 51 17.90 -0.87 -17.71
C GLU A 51 18.01 -0.85 -16.17
N ARG A 52 17.64 0.25 -15.50
CA ARG A 52 17.26 0.17 -14.09
C ARG A 52 16.03 -0.73 -14.09
N GLU A 53 16.15 -1.91 -13.50
CA GLU A 53 14.98 -2.73 -13.21
C GLU A 53 14.16 -1.98 -12.15
N ASP A 54 13.32 -1.04 -12.59
CA ASP A 54 12.37 -0.28 -11.78
C ASP A 54 11.06 -1.07 -11.57
N ALA A 55 11.09 -2.35 -11.95
CA ALA A 55 10.08 -3.37 -11.70
C ALA A 55 10.49 -4.29 -10.54
N PHE A 56 9.66 -4.37 -9.51
CA PHE A 56 9.91 -5.16 -8.31
C PHE A 56 8.70 -5.97 -7.90
N VAL A 57 8.92 -7.25 -7.58
CA VAL A 57 7.94 -8.07 -6.87
C VAL A 57 8.44 -8.33 -5.46
N VAL A 58 7.69 -7.88 -4.46
CA VAL A 58 7.98 -8.12 -3.04
C VAL A 58 6.85 -8.88 -2.38
N SER A 59 7.20 -9.82 -1.50
CA SER A 59 6.24 -10.66 -0.78
C SER A 59 6.48 -10.59 0.72
N PHE A 60 5.44 -10.26 1.48
CA PHE A 60 5.46 -10.17 2.93
C PHE A 60 4.69 -11.34 3.56
N ASP A 61 5.35 -12.10 4.44
CA ASP A 61 4.73 -13.18 5.20
C ASP A 61 3.95 -12.59 6.38
N VAL A 62 2.66 -12.94 6.48
CA VAL A 62 1.79 -12.56 7.62
C VAL A 62 1.47 -13.74 8.54
N GLY A 63 2.00 -14.92 8.21
CA GLY A 63 1.95 -16.14 9.00
C GLY A 63 0.97 -17.18 8.45
N GLY A 64 1.12 -18.40 8.96
CA GLY A 64 0.34 -19.55 8.49
C GLY A 64 0.55 -19.88 7.01
N GLY A 65 1.61 -19.37 6.38
CA GLY A 65 1.88 -19.51 4.95
C GLY A 65 1.13 -18.54 4.04
N HIS A 66 0.46 -17.53 4.59
CA HIS A 66 -0.19 -16.48 3.79
C HIS A 66 0.79 -15.36 3.46
N LEU A 67 0.68 -14.84 2.25
CA LEU A 67 1.54 -13.75 1.77
C LEU A 67 0.70 -12.58 1.27
N VAL A 68 1.19 -11.37 1.53
CA VAL A 68 0.83 -10.17 0.78
C VAL A 68 1.90 -9.95 -0.27
N VAL A 69 1.50 -9.76 -1.53
CA VAL A 69 2.41 -9.55 -2.65
C VAL A 69 2.16 -8.18 -3.23
N LEU A 70 3.23 -7.43 -3.50
CA LEU A 70 3.19 -6.15 -4.15
C LEU A 70 4.06 -6.22 -5.41
N ASP A 71 3.44 -5.95 -6.55
CA ASP A 71 4.10 -5.70 -7.82
C ASP A 71 4.24 -4.18 -8.01
N ILE A 72 5.42 -3.72 -8.35
CA ILE A 72 5.80 -2.32 -8.49
C ILE A 72 6.44 -2.19 -9.85
N ASP A 73 5.94 -1.32 -10.70
CA ASP A 73 6.56 -0.94 -11.97
C ASP A 73 6.52 0.58 -12.06
N ASN A 74 7.62 1.25 -11.69
CA ASN A 74 7.67 2.71 -11.72
C ASN A 74 7.72 3.25 -13.16
N ASP A 75 8.30 2.50 -14.10
CA ASP A 75 8.40 2.92 -15.51
C ASP A 75 7.01 2.95 -16.16
N LEU A 76 6.16 1.98 -15.82
CA LEU A 76 4.77 1.93 -16.27
C LEU A 76 3.80 2.68 -15.33
N GLY A 77 4.28 3.20 -14.20
CA GLY A 77 3.44 3.81 -13.16
C GLY A 77 2.37 2.85 -12.63
N SER A 78 2.65 1.54 -12.60
CA SER A 78 1.70 0.47 -12.32
C SER A 78 2.05 -0.25 -11.02
N TYR A 79 1.10 -0.30 -10.10
CA TYR A 79 1.27 -0.95 -8.80
C TYR A 79 0.11 -1.91 -8.54
N GLU A 80 0.40 -3.18 -8.23
CA GLU A 80 -0.64 -4.17 -7.96
C GLU A 80 -0.45 -4.83 -6.59
N LEU A 81 -1.51 -4.81 -5.77
CA LEU A 81 -1.59 -5.53 -4.52
C LEU A 81 -2.30 -6.87 -4.73
N GLY A 82 -1.66 -7.95 -4.33
CA GLY A 82 -2.24 -9.30 -4.34
C GLY A 82 -2.00 -10.06 -3.03
N ILE A 83 -2.69 -11.19 -2.91
CA ILE A 83 -2.55 -12.11 -1.78
C ILE A 83 -2.43 -13.56 -2.22
N ALA A 84 -1.57 -14.32 -1.55
CA ALA A 84 -1.40 -15.75 -1.78
C ALA A 84 -1.80 -16.57 -0.55
N ALA A 85 -2.52 -17.65 -0.79
CA ALA A 85 -2.90 -18.61 0.23
C ALA A 85 -1.80 -19.68 0.42
N PRO A 86 -1.79 -20.39 1.57
CA PRO A 86 -0.75 -21.36 1.89
C PRO A 86 -0.64 -22.47 0.84
N GLY A 87 0.54 -22.63 0.24
CA GLY A 87 0.81 -23.65 -0.77
C GLY A 87 0.13 -23.41 -2.13
N GLY A 88 -0.55 -22.27 -2.32
CA GLY A 88 -1.09 -21.84 -3.60
C GLY A 88 -0.06 -21.02 -4.37
N ALA A 89 0.09 -21.30 -5.67
CA ALA A 89 0.87 -20.45 -6.58
C ALA A 89 0.06 -19.24 -7.10
N ASP A 90 -1.27 -19.31 -6.99
CA ASP A 90 -2.16 -18.28 -7.53
C ASP A 90 -2.26 -17.09 -6.59
N ILE A 91 -1.70 -15.96 -7.03
CA ILE A 91 -1.88 -14.65 -6.41
C ILE A 91 -3.27 -14.15 -6.79
N ALA A 92 -4.11 -13.83 -5.80
CA ALA A 92 -5.39 -13.19 -6.03
C ALA A 92 -5.22 -11.67 -5.87
N SER A 93 -5.53 -10.93 -6.94
CA SER A 93 -5.49 -9.46 -6.94
C SER A 93 -6.49 -8.89 -5.93
N LEU A 94 -6.05 -7.87 -5.20
CA LEU A 94 -6.87 -7.06 -4.30
C LEU A 94 -7.16 -5.69 -4.87
N GLY A 95 -6.18 -5.04 -5.51
CA GLY A 95 -6.33 -3.70 -6.07
C GLY A 95 -5.09 -3.29 -6.83
N TRP A 96 -5.23 -2.27 -7.67
CA TRP A 96 -4.15 -1.75 -8.50
C TRP A 96 -4.24 -0.23 -8.62
N ASP A 97 -3.12 0.39 -8.95
CA ASP A 97 -2.99 1.83 -9.14
C ASP A 97 -2.11 2.07 -10.38
N ASP A 98 -2.73 2.51 -11.47
CA ASP A 98 -2.11 2.70 -12.79
C ASP A 98 -2.37 4.10 -13.37
N LEU A 99 -2.87 5.03 -12.54
CA LEU A 99 -3.33 6.38 -12.92
C LEU A 99 -4.42 6.46 -14.01
N ALA A 100 -4.92 5.35 -14.52
CA ALA A 100 -5.87 5.31 -15.64
C ALA A 100 -7.23 4.73 -15.23
N HIS A 101 -7.23 3.52 -14.67
CA HIS A 101 -8.41 2.81 -14.19
C HIS A 101 -8.12 2.18 -12.82
N TRP A 102 -7.51 2.96 -11.94
CA TRP A 102 -7.09 2.58 -10.60
C TRP A 102 -8.24 2.14 -9.68
N HIS A 103 -7.96 1.14 -8.85
CA HIS A 103 -8.79 0.70 -7.72
C HIS A 103 -7.90 0.40 -6.50
N PRO A 104 -7.21 1.42 -5.95
CA PRO A 104 -6.18 1.20 -4.95
C PRO A 104 -6.76 0.81 -3.59
N PHE A 105 -7.95 1.29 -3.22
CA PHE A 105 -8.44 1.24 -1.83
C PHE A 105 -9.07 -0.11 -1.45
N ALA A 106 -8.28 -1.18 -1.57
CA ALA A 106 -8.68 -2.54 -1.27
C ALA A 106 -8.63 -2.86 0.24
N LEU A 107 -7.85 -2.12 1.03
CA LEU A 107 -7.73 -2.33 2.47
C LEU A 107 -8.35 -1.18 3.26
N ARG A 108 -8.90 -1.52 4.42
CA ARG A 108 -9.20 -0.53 5.45
C ARG A 108 -7.94 -0.29 6.29
N TRP A 109 -7.79 0.91 6.85
CA TRP A 109 -6.62 1.24 7.69
C TRP A 109 -6.29 0.17 8.76
N PRO A 110 -7.26 -0.33 9.57
CA PRO A 110 -6.95 -1.35 10.58
C PRO A 110 -6.51 -2.71 10.02
N GLU A 111 -6.89 -3.02 8.76
CA GLU A 111 -6.46 -4.26 8.09
C GLU A 111 -4.99 -4.14 7.65
N LEU A 112 -4.59 -2.97 7.14
CA LEU A 112 -3.19 -2.67 6.80
C LEU A 112 -2.29 -2.69 8.05
N ASP A 113 -2.68 -2.00 9.13
CA ASP A 113 -1.93 -2.00 10.40
C ASP A 113 -1.66 -3.44 10.86
N LEU A 114 -2.71 -4.27 10.89
CA LEU A 114 -2.62 -5.66 11.31
C LEU A 114 -1.64 -6.47 10.45
N ILE A 115 -1.68 -6.28 9.12
CA ILE A 115 -0.75 -6.91 8.18
C ILE A 115 0.69 -6.49 8.51
N CYS A 116 0.98 -5.20 8.60
CA CYS A 116 2.33 -4.71 8.85
C CYS A 116 2.88 -5.17 10.21
N ARG A 117 2.03 -5.22 11.24
CA ARG A 117 2.41 -5.76 12.55
C ARG A 117 2.72 -7.25 12.51
N ALA A 118 1.93 -8.04 11.77
CA ALA A 118 2.20 -9.47 11.59
C ALA A 118 3.54 -9.70 10.87
N VAL A 119 3.83 -8.91 9.83
CA VAL A 119 5.11 -8.94 9.11
C VAL A 119 6.27 -8.65 10.08
N SER A 120 6.18 -7.57 10.85
CA SER A 120 7.24 -7.17 11.79
C SER A 120 7.50 -8.20 12.89
N VAL A 121 6.43 -8.86 13.34
CA VAL A 121 6.53 -9.97 14.30
C VAL A 121 7.27 -11.17 13.72
N LEU A 122 7.11 -11.44 12.42
CA LEU A 122 7.74 -12.57 11.73
C LEU A 122 9.17 -12.27 11.31
N ASP A 123 9.43 -11.06 10.84
CA ASP A 123 10.73 -10.58 10.39
C ASP A 123 11.13 -9.28 11.12
N PRO A 124 12.00 -9.37 12.14
CA PRO A 124 12.50 -8.20 12.86
C PRO A 124 13.32 -7.21 12.02
N GLN A 125 13.75 -7.57 10.80
CA GLN A 125 14.39 -6.63 9.87
C GLN A 125 13.37 -5.68 9.21
N LEU A 126 12.08 -5.98 9.32
CA LEU A 126 10.97 -5.19 8.80
C LEU A 126 10.18 -4.59 9.98
N PRO A 127 10.67 -3.52 10.63
CA PRO A 127 9.97 -2.91 11.75
C PRO A 127 8.62 -2.35 11.32
N HIS A 128 7.71 -2.22 12.28
CA HIS A 128 6.44 -1.52 12.11
C HIS A 128 6.38 -0.33 13.10
N PRO A 129 6.15 0.90 12.61
CA PRO A 129 6.08 1.29 11.19
C PRO A 129 7.45 1.16 10.46
N GLY A 130 7.43 0.97 9.13
CA GLY A 130 8.63 0.75 8.31
C GLY A 130 8.30 0.42 6.85
N ALA A 131 9.22 -0.21 6.12
CA ALA A 131 9.07 -0.48 4.68
C ALA A 131 7.72 -1.09 4.25
N PRO A 132 7.16 -2.12 4.96
CA PRO A 132 5.84 -2.64 4.59
C PRO A 132 4.74 -1.58 4.67
N MET A 133 4.74 -0.71 5.68
CA MET A 133 3.74 0.35 5.84
C MET A 133 3.90 1.42 4.74
N ALA A 134 5.14 1.87 4.50
CA ALA A 134 5.44 2.91 3.51
C ALA A 134 5.00 2.51 2.08
N LEU A 135 5.17 1.24 1.73
CA LEU A 135 4.74 0.69 0.44
C LEU A 135 3.23 0.43 0.40
N LEU A 136 2.70 -0.30 1.38
CA LEU A 136 1.32 -0.81 1.30
C LEU A 136 0.25 0.25 1.64
N CYS A 137 0.62 1.40 2.25
CA CYS A 137 -0.34 2.47 2.57
C CYS A 137 -1.12 2.99 1.34
N ARG A 138 -0.52 2.93 0.14
CA ARG A 138 -1.20 3.21 -1.14
C ARG A 138 -2.55 2.51 -1.26
N PHE A 139 -2.64 1.28 -0.76
CA PHE A 139 -3.81 0.44 -0.96
C PHE A 139 -4.81 0.50 0.20
N ALA A 140 -4.62 1.42 1.15
CA ALA A 140 -5.47 1.59 2.30
C ALA A 140 -6.09 2.98 2.38
N ALA A 141 -7.34 3.01 2.84
CA ALA A 141 -8.10 4.23 3.07
C ALA A 141 -8.56 4.36 4.54
N VAL A 142 -8.84 5.60 4.96
CA VAL A 142 -9.44 5.93 6.26
C VAL A 142 -10.88 6.39 6.10
N PHE A 143 -11.70 6.12 7.11
CA PHE A 143 -13.13 6.41 7.14
C PHE A 143 -13.54 7.09 8.46
N ASP A 144 -14.81 7.49 8.61
CA ASP A 144 -15.30 8.28 9.76
C ASP A 144 -15.03 7.67 11.15
N GLY A 145 -14.78 6.36 11.22
CA GLY A 145 -14.49 5.64 12.46
C GLY A 145 -13.00 5.47 12.79
N ASP A 146 -12.09 5.87 11.90
CA ASP A 146 -10.65 5.65 12.06
C ASP A 146 -9.97 6.84 12.77
N ASP A 147 -8.91 6.55 13.52
CA ASP A 147 -8.04 7.57 14.11
C ASP A 147 -7.04 8.07 13.06
N VAL A 148 -7.44 9.09 12.31
CA VAL A 148 -6.65 9.60 11.18
C VAL A 148 -5.33 10.24 11.60
N ASP A 149 -5.31 10.92 12.75
CA ASP A 149 -4.07 11.54 13.24
C ASP A 149 -3.04 10.46 13.58
N ALA A 150 -3.48 9.35 14.18
CA ALA A 150 -2.62 8.19 14.42
C ALA A 150 -2.16 7.54 13.10
N ALA A 151 -3.07 7.38 12.12
CA ALA A 151 -2.75 6.79 10.84
C ALA A 151 -1.69 7.60 10.07
N VAL A 152 -1.87 8.91 9.97
CA VAL A 152 -0.90 9.83 9.35
C VAL A 152 0.45 9.76 10.06
N ALA A 153 0.46 9.78 11.40
CA ALA A 153 1.70 9.68 12.17
C ALA A 153 2.45 8.35 11.95
N GLU A 154 1.73 7.24 11.76
CA GLU A 154 2.34 5.95 11.43
C GLU A 154 2.94 5.91 10.03
N VAL A 155 2.24 6.48 9.03
CA VAL A 155 2.76 6.61 7.67
C VAL A 155 3.98 7.54 7.63
N ASP A 156 3.93 8.67 8.33
CA ASP A 156 5.08 9.58 8.50
C ASP A 156 6.29 8.87 9.13
N ALA A 157 6.05 8.07 10.17
CA ALA A 157 7.10 7.29 10.82
C ALA A 157 7.71 6.24 9.86
N ALA A 158 6.87 5.60 9.04
CA ALA A 158 7.31 4.63 8.04
C ALA A 158 8.20 5.28 6.98
N TYR A 159 7.79 6.42 6.41
CA TYR A 159 8.61 7.17 5.46
C TYR A 159 9.89 7.71 6.10
N SER A 160 9.80 8.27 7.32
CA SER A 160 10.95 8.81 8.03
C SER A 160 12.01 7.75 8.33
N ALA A 161 11.62 6.51 8.58
CA ALA A 161 12.55 5.40 8.82
C ALA A 161 13.39 5.03 7.58
N LEU A 162 12.92 5.40 6.38
CA LEU A 162 13.57 5.11 5.11
C LEU A 162 14.33 6.31 4.54
N ARG A 163 14.15 7.50 5.13
CA ARG A 163 14.82 8.72 4.67
C ARG A 163 16.34 8.66 4.90
N PRO A 164 17.17 8.94 3.88
CA PRO A 164 18.61 9.08 4.08
C PRO A 164 18.93 10.20 5.08
N GLN A 165 19.88 9.96 5.99
CA GLN A 165 20.17 10.85 7.13
C GLN A 165 20.51 12.30 6.71
N ASP A 166 21.18 12.47 5.57
CA ASP A 166 21.66 13.77 5.08
C ASP A 166 20.81 14.32 3.92
N TRP A 167 19.63 13.73 3.66
CA TRP A 167 18.74 14.18 2.58
C TRP A 167 17.76 15.24 3.08
N GLU A 168 17.85 16.46 2.55
CA GLU A 168 16.96 17.58 2.91
C GLU A 168 15.89 17.89 1.85
N GLY A 169 15.92 17.21 0.68
CA GLY A 169 14.99 17.43 -0.42
C GLY A 169 13.61 16.78 -0.21
N TYR A 170 12.88 16.61 -1.32
CA TYR A 170 11.58 15.92 -1.36
C TYR A 170 11.63 14.59 -0.63
N TRP A 171 10.62 14.35 0.19
CA TRP A 171 10.35 13.05 0.80
C TRP A 171 8.85 12.93 1.05
N PRO A 172 8.24 11.78 0.77
CA PRO A 172 6.80 11.60 1.00
C PRO A 172 6.47 11.73 2.49
N ALA A 173 5.27 12.21 2.75
CA ALA A 173 4.69 12.43 4.06
C ALA A 173 3.31 11.77 4.15
N GLY A 174 2.86 11.48 5.36
CA GLY A 174 1.53 10.92 5.63
C GLY A 174 0.40 11.83 5.13
N SER A 175 0.62 13.14 5.03
CA SER A 175 -0.34 14.05 4.39
C SER A 175 -0.53 13.78 2.90
N ASP A 176 0.54 13.43 2.18
CA ASP A 176 0.46 13.15 0.73
C ASP A 176 -0.37 11.89 0.45
N TRP A 177 -0.21 10.89 1.34
CA TRP A 177 -1.06 9.69 1.33
C TRP A 177 -2.51 10.05 1.66
N LEU A 178 -2.73 10.83 2.73
CA LEU A 178 -4.08 11.18 3.19
C LEU A 178 -4.89 11.95 2.13
N ASP A 179 -4.24 12.83 1.36
CA ASP A 179 -4.89 13.59 0.29
C ASP A 179 -5.61 12.69 -0.74
N ARG A 180 -5.18 11.43 -0.89
CA ARG A 180 -5.83 10.43 -1.75
C ARG A 180 -6.72 9.45 -0.97
N ALA A 181 -6.40 9.21 0.30
CA ALA A 181 -6.93 8.10 1.10
C ALA A 181 -8.00 8.50 2.12
N ASP A 182 -8.37 9.78 2.21
CA ASP A 182 -9.37 10.28 3.17
C ASP A 182 -10.81 10.19 2.63
N PHE A 183 -11.52 9.14 3.05
CA PHE A 183 -12.93 8.94 2.70
C PHE A 183 -13.90 9.30 3.83
N ARG A 184 -13.43 10.05 4.83
CA ARG A 184 -14.33 10.62 5.86
C ARG A 184 -15.32 11.58 5.22
N GLY A 185 -16.59 11.46 5.62
CA GLY A 185 -17.68 12.22 5.05
C GLY A 185 -18.05 11.89 3.59
N GLN A 186 -17.33 10.98 2.91
CA GLN A 186 -17.57 10.62 1.50
C GLN A 186 -18.68 9.57 1.31
N GLN A 187 -19.54 9.40 2.32
CA GLN A 187 -20.68 8.47 2.31
C GLN A 187 -20.32 7.01 1.96
N VAL A 188 -19.11 6.56 2.30
CA VAL A 188 -18.70 5.16 2.12
C VAL A 188 -19.19 4.33 3.31
N VAL A 189 -20.15 3.45 3.05
CA VAL A 189 -20.76 2.56 4.04
C VAL A 189 -20.18 1.17 3.90
N TRP A 190 -19.57 0.68 4.99
CA TRP A 190 -19.02 -0.67 5.03
C TRP A 190 -20.05 -1.66 5.58
N HIS A 191 -20.30 -2.70 4.81
CA HIS A 191 -21.19 -3.80 5.15
C HIS A 191 -20.41 -5.04 5.57
N ARG A 192 -21.05 -5.94 6.32
CA ARG A 192 -20.46 -7.18 6.78
C ARG A 192 -21.45 -8.34 6.66
N ASP A 193 -21.03 -9.44 6.09
CA ASP A 193 -21.83 -10.68 6.06
C ASP A 193 -21.61 -11.55 7.32
N ASP A 194 -22.38 -12.62 7.45
CA ASP A 194 -22.27 -13.57 8.58
C ASP A 194 -20.91 -14.28 8.63
N ALA A 195 -20.21 -14.39 7.50
CA ALA A 195 -18.87 -14.97 7.42
C ALA A 195 -17.76 -13.95 7.77
N GLY A 196 -18.12 -12.69 8.01
CA GLY A 196 -17.22 -11.59 8.34
C GLY A 196 -16.54 -10.93 7.14
N ASN A 197 -16.92 -11.28 5.91
CA ASN A 197 -16.48 -10.58 4.69
C ASN A 197 -17.06 -9.16 4.69
N MET A 198 -16.32 -8.22 4.12
CA MET A 198 -16.72 -6.82 4.09
C MET A 198 -16.66 -6.28 2.66
N TRP A 199 -17.69 -5.54 2.27
CA TRP A 199 -17.76 -4.75 1.05
C TRP A 199 -18.24 -3.34 1.40
N ALA A 200 -18.03 -2.40 0.49
CA ALA A 200 -18.42 -1.02 0.65
C ALA A 200 -19.47 -0.64 -0.40
N GLU A 201 -20.38 0.23 -0.02
CA GLU A 201 -21.28 0.95 -0.92
C GLU A 201 -21.01 2.44 -0.72
N GLN A 202 -21.04 3.22 -1.80
CA GLN A 202 -20.92 4.67 -1.74
C GLN A 202 -22.20 5.30 -2.28
N ASP A 203 -22.76 6.26 -1.54
CA ASP A 203 -23.94 7.02 -1.97
C ASP A 203 -23.57 8.04 -3.05
N ASP A 204 -24.57 8.49 -3.83
CA ASP A 204 -24.39 9.47 -4.91
C ASP A 204 -24.03 10.89 -4.40
N ASP A 205 -24.24 11.18 -3.11
CA ASP A 205 -23.95 12.49 -2.48
C ASP A 205 -22.54 12.51 -1.84
N HIS A 206 -21.51 12.59 -2.68
CA HIS A 206 -20.09 12.53 -2.31
C HIS A 206 -19.26 13.52 -3.15
N ASP A 207 -18.13 13.97 -2.60
CA ASP A 207 -17.20 14.86 -3.30
C ASP A 207 -16.09 14.08 -4.03
N SER A 208 -15.88 12.80 -3.70
CA SER A 208 -14.80 11.98 -4.26
C SER A 208 -15.17 10.50 -4.36
N ASP A 209 -15.03 9.94 -5.56
CA ASP A 209 -15.31 8.53 -5.88
C ASP A 209 -14.40 7.57 -5.09
N PHE A 210 -15.00 6.53 -4.52
CA PHE A 210 -14.31 5.45 -3.83
C PHE A 210 -13.90 4.34 -4.81
N TYR A 211 -12.73 4.49 -5.40
CA TYR A 211 -12.15 3.51 -6.32
C TYR A 211 -11.62 2.27 -5.57
N SER A 212 -12.49 1.29 -5.38
CA SER A 212 -12.17 0.00 -4.75
C SER A 212 -12.73 -1.16 -5.55
N THR A 213 -12.07 -2.31 -5.46
CA THR A 213 -12.58 -3.59 -5.93
C THR A 213 -13.59 -4.22 -4.95
N ARG A 214 -13.67 -3.71 -3.72
CA ARG A 214 -14.55 -4.21 -2.64
C ARG A 214 -15.95 -3.63 -2.67
N VAL A 215 -16.45 -3.30 -3.85
CA VAL A 215 -17.79 -2.68 -4.02
C VAL A 215 -18.90 -3.69 -4.30
N THR A 216 -18.55 -4.95 -4.60
CA THR A 216 -19.53 -6.01 -4.86
C THR A 216 -19.72 -6.91 -3.63
N PRO A 217 -20.98 -7.21 -3.23
CA PRO A 217 -21.28 -8.22 -2.22
C PRO A 217 -20.68 -9.59 -2.56
N PRO A 218 -20.24 -10.38 -1.55
CA PRO A 218 -19.59 -11.67 -1.79
C PRO A 218 -20.45 -12.73 -2.52
N ASP A 219 -21.77 -12.60 -2.51
CA ASP A 219 -22.73 -13.52 -3.13
C ASP A 219 -23.11 -13.15 -4.57
N GLU A 220 -22.72 -11.96 -5.04
CA GLU A 220 -23.05 -11.44 -6.37
C GLU A 220 -21.94 -11.63 -7.43
N GLY A 221 -20.79 -12.21 -7.06
CA GLY A 221 -19.74 -12.61 -8.03
C GLY A 221 -18.37 -12.90 -7.42
N GLU A 222 -17.45 -13.45 -8.22
CA GLU A 222 -16.05 -13.76 -7.84
C GLU A 222 -15.07 -12.60 -8.15
N HIS A 223 -15.50 -11.34 -8.03
CA HIS A 223 -14.65 -10.19 -8.42
C HIS A 223 -13.59 -9.84 -7.38
N PHE A 224 -13.91 -9.96 -6.09
CA PHE A 224 -12.99 -9.71 -4.99
C PHE A 224 -12.76 -10.98 -4.15
N PRO A 225 -11.51 -11.33 -3.79
CA PRO A 225 -11.21 -12.59 -3.11
C PRO A 225 -11.49 -12.53 -1.59
N HIS A 226 -12.73 -12.21 -1.21
CA HIS A 226 -13.21 -12.03 0.18
C HIS A 226 -12.74 -13.13 1.14
N ALA A 227 -12.97 -14.39 0.77
CA ALA A 227 -12.61 -15.53 1.60
C ALA A 227 -11.08 -15.67 1.80
N ARG A 228 -10.28 -15.33 0.78
CA ARG A 228 -8.81 -15.38 0.88
C ARG A 228 -8.30 -14.24 1.77
N LEU A 229 -8.82 -13.01 1.60
CA LEU A 229 -8.46 -11.88 2.46
C LEU A 229 -8.82 -12.16 3.92
N ARG A 230 -10.03 -12.66 4.18
CA ARG A 230 -10.46 -13.04 5.55
C ARG A 230 -9.53 -14.08 6.18
N SER A 231 -9.13 -15.10 5.42
CA SER A 231 -8.19 -16.12 5.89
C SER A 231 -6.82 -15.52 6.22
N LEU A 232 -6.33 -14.61 5.37
CA LEU A 232 -5.07 -13.89 5.56
C LEU A 232 -5.12 -13.01 6.82
N LEU A 233 -6.17 -12.21 7.02
CA LEU A 233 -6.33 -11.37 8.20
C LEU A 233 -6.45 -12.18 9.49
N ALA A 234 -7.14 -13.33 9.44
CA ALA A 234 -7.19 -14.25 10.58
C ALA A 234 -5.80 -14.82 10.91
N ALA A 235 -5.00 -15.17 9.90
CA ALA A 235 -3.62 -15.62 10.11
C ALA A 235 -2.74 -14.51 10.69
N ALA A 236 -2.83 -13.28 10.17
CA ALA A 236 -2.13 -12.12 10.69
C ALA A 236 -2.47 -11.85 12.17
N ALA A 237 -3.76 -11.92 12.54
CA ALA A 237 -4.19 -11.78 13.93
C ALA A 237 -3.62 -12.87 14.86
N ILE A 238 -3.59 -14.14 14.40
CA ILE A 238 -2.97 -15.23 15.15
C ILE A 238 -1.46 -14.99 15.32
N THR A 239 -0.77 -14.54 14.27
CA THR A 239 0.66 -14.22 14.30
C THR A 239 0.98 -13.16 15.36
N VAL A 240 0.25 -12.05 15.34
CA VAL A 240 0.43 -10.97 16.32
C VAL A 240 0.12 -11.46 17.74
N ALA A 241 -0.96 -12.22 17.93
CA ALA A 241 -1.36 -12.69 19.26
C ALA A 241 -0.37 -13.72 19.86
N THR A 242 0.14 -14.66 19.05
CA THR A 242 0.99 -15.77 19.52
C THR A 242 2.40 -15.34 19.91
N ARG A 243 2.97 -14.33 19.23
CA ARG A 243 4.32 -13.81 19.57
C ARG A 243 4.30 -12.64 20.56
N SER A 244 3.11 -12.14 20.93
CA SER A 244 2.95 -11.15 22.01
C SER A 244 2.90 -11.77 23.41
N HIS A 245 2.96 -13.10 23.54
CA HIS A 245 3.10 -13.80 24.82
C HIS A 245 4.53 -14.37 24.94
N PRO A 246 5.33 -13.90 25.93
CA PRO A 246 6.66 -14.44 26.21
C PRO A 246 6.63 -15.84 26.84
#